data_AF-A0A955JE89-F1
#
_entry.id   AF-A0A955JE89-F1
#
_cell.length_a   1.000
_cell.length_b   1.000
_cell.length_c   1.000
_cell.angle_alpha   90.00
_cell.angle_beta   90.00
_cell.angle_gamma   90.00
#
_symmetry.space_group_name_H-M   'P 1'
#
loop_
_entity.id
_entity.type
_entity.pdbx_description
1 polymer ?
#
loop_
_entity_poly.entity_id
_entity_poly.type
_entity_poly.pdbx_seq_one_letter_code
_entity_poly.pdbx_strand_id
1 'polypeptide(L)'
;MLKKMIGTVALLGVVALMAGNLCHSEEFWLARNKLKQLELTPAQAAEIARFDADFQAKFNALHNKIGCKAHQCSAEEFVAAAAGVLSNDQFRSFRGRARNRIENVGYDVRLTGQHIDNLMKLVDAL
;
A
#
# COMPACT_ATOMS: atom_id res chain seq x y z
N MET A 1 -4.21 15.22 -60.26
CA MET A 1 -4.39 14.12 -59.28
C MET A 1 -4.10 14.69 -57.90
N LEU A 2 -5.14 14.97 -57.13
CA LEU A 2 -5.04 15.63 -55.83
C LEU A 2 -5.88 14.85 -54.82
N LYS A 3 -5.32 14.70 -53.61
CA LYS A 3 -6.00 14.52 -52.32
C LYS A 3 -6.55 13.11 -52.01
N LYS A 4 -5.94 12.44 -51.02
CA LYS A 4 -6.46 12.35 -49.63
C LYS A 4 -5.60 11.37 -48.81
N MET A 5 -4.57 11.89 -48.14
CA MET A 5 -4.07 11.31 -46.89
C MET A 5 -4.53 12.23 -45.78
N ILE A 6 -5.64 11.93 -45.13
CA ILE A 6 -6.05 12.55 -43.87
C ILE A 6 -6.71 11.45 -43.05
N GLY A 7 -6.17 11.17 -41.87
CA GLY A 7 -6.84 10.24 -40.95
C GLY A 7 -6.04 9.72 -39.76
N THR A 8 -4.81 10.16 -39.50
CA THR A 8 -4.03 9.69 -38.34
C THR A 8 -3.57 10.84 -37.46
N VAL A 9 -4.48 11.68 -36.97
CA VAL A 9 -4.16 12.63 -35.89
C VAL A 9 -5.40 12.86 -35.02
N ALA A 10 -5.77 11.88 -34.19
CA ALA A 10 -6.81 12.11 -33.16
C ALA A 10 -6.75 11.15 -31.96
N LEU A 11 -5.63 10.47 -31.69
CA LEU A 11 -5.52 9.58 -30.51
C LEU A 11 -4.34 9.89 -29.58
N LEU A 12 -3.59 10.97 -29.84
CA LEU A 12 -2.48 11.40 -28.97
C LEU A 12 -2.84 12.58 -28.06
N GLY A 13 -3.97 13.27 -28.31
CA GLY A 13 -4.39 14.45 -27.53
C GLY A 13 -5.21 14.14 -26.28
N VAL A 14 -5.87 12.98 -26.21
CA VAL A 14 -6.75 12.62 -25.07
C VAL A 14 -6.01 11.92 -23.94
N VAL A 15 -4.83 11.34 -24.21
CA VAL A 15 -4.02 10.65 -23.18
C VAL A 15 -3.26 11.65 -22.29
N ALA A 16 -2.95 12.85 -22.79
CA ALA A 16 -2.21 13.86 -22.03
C ALA A 16 -3.06 14.57 -20.95
N LEU A 17 -4.38 14.63 -21.11
CA LEU A 17 -5.30 15.27 -20.15
C LEU A 17 -5.68 14.36 -18.97
N MET A 18 -5.40 13.06 -19.04
CA MET A 18 -5.58 12.12 -17.92
C MET A 18 -4.32 12.00 -17.04
N ALA A 19 -3.17 12.48 -17.49
CA ALA A 19 -1.91 12.43 -16.74
C ALA A 19 -1.80 13.52 -15.65
N GLY A 20 -2.64 14.56 -15.70
CA GLY A 20 -2.55 15.73 -14.82
C GLY A 20 -3.29 15.62 -13.48
N ASN A 21 -4.11 14.59 -13.28
CA ASN A 21 -4.97 14.42 -12.09
C ASN A 21 -4.97 12.98 -11.52
N LEU A 22 -3.92 12.20 -11.79
CA LEU A 22 -3.73 10.91 -11.12
C LEU A 22 -3.28 11.16 -9.68
N CYS A 23 -4.27 11.27 -8.80
CA CYS A 23 -4.08 11.20 -7.36
C CYS A 23 -3.20 9.97 -7.05
N HIS A 24 -1.99 10.16 -6.48
CA HIS A 24 -1.07 9.05 -6.16
C HIS A 24 -1.58 8.12 -5.03
N SER A 25 -2.89 8.09 -4.78
CA SER A 25 -3.54 6.98 -4.06
C SER A 25 -3.56 5.69 -4.89
N GLU A 26 -3.19 5.72 -6.17
CA GLU A 26 -3.08 4.53 -7.02
C GLU A 26 -2.20 3.44 -6.38
N GLU A 27 -1.05 3.81 -5.81
CA GLU A 27 -0.16 2.86 -5.13
C GLU A 27 -0.85 2.17 -3.95
N PHE A 28 -1.62 2.94 -3.17
CA PHE A 28 -2.43 2.42 -2.09
C PHE A 28 -3.47 1.40 -2.62
N TRP A 29 -4.21 1.75 -3.67
CA TRP A 29 -5.23 0.86 -4.23
C TRP A 29 -4.64 -0.43 -4.83
N LEU A 30 -3.51 -0.31 -5.54
CA LEU A 30 -2.77 -1.46 -6.06
C LEU A 30 -2.28 -2.37 -4.94
N ALA A 31 -1.68 -1.79 -3.90
CA ALA A 31 -1.23 -2.53 -2.72
C ALA A 31 -2.39 -3.21 -2.00
N ARG A 32 -3.48 -2.48 -1.74
CA ARG A 32 -4.69 -3.01 -1.10
C ARG A 32 -5.27 -4.19 -1.86
N ASN A 33 -5.32 -4.11 -3.19
CA ASN A 33 -5.82 -5.21 -4.03
C ASN A 33 -4.88 -6.41 -4.03
N LYS A 34 -3.55 -6.21 -4.06
CA LYS A 34 -2.58 -7.31 -3.89
C LYS A 34 -2.74 -8.00 -2.54
N LEU A 35 -2.94 -7.25 -1.45
CA LEU A 35 -3.12 -7.82 -0.12
C LEU A 35 -4.37 -8.71 -0.03
N LYS A 36 -5.44 -8.39 -0.75
CA LYS A 36 -6.64 -9.24 -0.85
C LYS A 36 -6.41 -10.58 -1.54
N GLN A 37 -5.35 -10.70 -2.34
CA GLN A 37 -4.97 -11.93 -3.03
C GLN A 37 -4.05 -12.83 -2.19
N LEU A 38 -3.61 -12.35 -1.03
CA LEU A 38 -2.77 -13.12 -0.12
C LEU A 38 -3.63 -13.86 0.91
N GLU A 39 -3.21 -15.07 1.26
CA GLU A 39 -3.75 -15.78 2.42
C GLU A 39 -3.18 -15.17 3.69
N LEU A 40 -3.92 -14.24 4.28
CA LEU A 40 -3.53 -13.54 5.51
C LEU A 40 -4.04 -14.30 6.74
N THR A 41 -3.25 -14.33 7.81
CA THR A 41 -3.77 -14.75 9.13
C THR A 41 -4.77 -13.72 9.66
N PRO A 42 -5.67 -14.09 10.58
CA PRO A 42 -6.60 -13.14 11.19
C PRO A 42 -5.91 -11.93 11.84
N ALA A 43 -4.75 -12.15 12.47
CA ALA A 43 -3.94 -11.08 13.06
C ALA A 43 -3.39 -10.13 12.00
N GLN A 44 -2.83 -10.66 10.90
CA GLN A 44 -2.33 -9.85 9.78
C GLN A 44 -3.46 -9.04 9.13
N ALA A 45 -4.61 -9.66 8.90
CA ALA A 45 -5.77 -9.01 8.32
C ALA A 45 -6.28 -7.84 9.19
N ALA A 46 -6.32 -8.02 10.51
CA ALA A 46 -6.70 -6.96 11.45
C ALA A 46 -5.70 -5.79 11.43
N GLU A 47 -4.39 -6.06 11.42
CA GLU A 47 -3.37 -5.02 11.32
C GLU A 47 -3.47 -4.24 10.00
N ILE A 48 -3.63 -4.95 8.87
CA ILE A 48 -3.79 -4.34 7.55
C ILE A 48 -5.06 -3.49 7.47
N ALA A 49 -6.18 -3.96 8.04
CA ALA A 49 -7.42 -3.20 8.11
C ALA A 49 -7.25 -1.90 8.91
N ARG A 50 -6.47 -1.94 9.99
CA ARG A 50 -6.12 -0.74 10.77
C ARG A 50 -5.30 0.26 9.95
N PHE A 51 -4.31 -0.21 9.17
CA PHE A 51 -3.53 0.66 8.29
C PHE A 51 -4.37 1.25 7.16
N ASP A 52 -5.30 0.48 6.59
CA ASP A 52 -6.27 0.95 5.58
C ASP A 52 -7.12 2.09 6.17
N ALA A 53 -7.71 1.87 7.35
CA ALA A 53 -8.51 2.88 8.04
C ALA A 53 -7.72 4.18 8.33
N ASP A 54 -6.46 4.06 8.78
CA ASP A 54 -5.57 5.21 9.01
C ASP A 54 -5.29 5.99 7.71
N PHE A 55 -5.00 5.28 6.62
CA PHE A 55 -4.85 5.90 5.30
C PHE A 55 -6.13 6.63 4.88
N GLN A 56 -7.31 5.99 4.97
CA GLN A 56 -8.58 6.59 4.58
C GLN A 56 -8.89 7.85 5.41
N ALA A 57 -8.64 7.80 6.73
CA ALA A 57 -8.82 8.96 7.60
C ALA A 57 -7.92 10.13 7.19
N LYS A 58 -6.63 9.87 6.97
CA LYS A 58 -5.66 10.87 6.48
C LYS A 58 -6.04 11.38 5.09
N PHE A 59 -6.39 10.49 4.17
CA PHE A 59 -6.81 10.85 2.81
C PHE A 59 -8.00 11.81 2.83
N ASN A 60 -9.06 11.47 3.55
CA ASN A 60 -10.26 12.31 3.68
C ASN A 60 -9.97 13.67 4.32
N ALA A 61 -9.03 13.72 5.28
CA ALA A 61 -8.64 14.97 5.94
C ALA A 61 -7.78 15.87 5.05
N LEU A 62 -6.93 15.29 4.19
CA LEU A 62 -5.84 16.00 3.52
C LEU A 62 -6.12 16.32 2.06
N HIS A 63 -6.84 15.46 1.34
CA HIS A 63 -7.01 15.55 -0.12
C HIS A 63 -7.66 16.87 -0.55
N ASN A 64 -8.62 17.38 0.23
CA ASN A 64 -9.30 18.65 -0.06
C ASN A 64 -8.66 19.87 0.62
N LYS A 65 -7.72 19.69 1.56
CA LYS A 65 -7.23 20.77 2.44
C LYS A 65 -5.77 21.16 2.24
N ILE A 66 -4.89 20.19 2.00
CA ILE A 66 -3.42 20.40 1.96
C ILE A 66 -2.85 20.00 0.58
N GLY A 67 -3.69 19.44 -0.30
CA GLY A 67 -3.33 19.06 -1.65
C GLY A 67 -2.71 17.67 -1.74
N CYS A 68 -2.46 17.24 -2.97
CA CYS A 68 -2.20 15.83 -3.29
C CYS A 68 -0.94 15.24 -2.61
N LYS A 69 0.09 16.06 -2.31
CA LYS A 69 1.38 15.57 -1.79
C LYS A 69 1.28 14.89 -0.41
N ALA A 70 0.41 15.39 0.48
CA ALA A 70 0.34 14.89 1.85
C ALA A 70 -0.21 13.45 1.94
N HIS A 71 -1.12 13.06 1.04
CA HIS A 71 -1.65 11.69 1.04
C HIS A 71 -0.74 10.70 0.29
N GLN A 72 0.24 11.17 -0.49
CA GLN A 72 1.22 10.29 -1.15
C GLN A 72 2.13 9.67 -0.10
N CYS A 73 2.62 10.48 0.84
CA CYS A 73 3.33 10.00 2.04
C CYS A 73 2.50 8.95 2.80
N SER A 74 1.19 9.17 2.94
CA SER A 74 0.31 8.19 3.60
C SER A 74 0.15 6.88 2.81
N ALA A 75 0.19 6.92 1.47
CA ALA A 75 0.17 5.72 0.65
C ALA A 75 1.46 4.91 0.85
N GLU A 76 2.62 5.56 0.82
CA GLU A 76 3.91 4.92 1.10
C GLU A 76 3.97 4.32 2.51
N GLU A 77 3.47 5.05 3.51
CA GLU A 77 3.33 4.57 4.90
C GLU A 77 2.48 3.31 4.97
N PHE A 78 1.31 3.29 4.31
CA PHE A 78 0.45 2.12 4.26
C PHE A 78 1.18 0.92 3.64
N VAL A 79 1.85 1.12 2.50
CA VAL A 79 2.55 0.04 1.79
C VAL A 79 3.70 -0.52 2.65
N ALA A 80 4.45 0.35 3.33
CA ALA A 80 5.54 -0.05 4.22
C ALA A 80 5.01 -0.82 5.44
N ALA A 81 3.96 -0.30 6.09
CA ALA A 81 3.33 -0.92 7.25
C ALA A 81 2.74 -2.29 6.91
N ALA A 82 2.00 -2.38 5.80
CA ALA A 82 1.43 -3.64 5.32
C ALA A 82 2.53 -4.66 4.99
N ALA A 83 3.59 -4.26 4.27
CA ALA A 83 4.72 -5.15 4.02
C ALA A 83 5.41 -5.63 5.31
N GLY A 84 5.46 -4.76 6.34
CA GLY A 84 6.05 -5.06 7.64
C GLY A 84 5.41 -6.25 8.37
N VAL A 85 4.13 -6.54 8.14
CA VAL A 85 3.40 -7.61 8.86
C VAL A 85 3.37 -8.96 8.12
N LEU A 86 3.78 -8.99 6.86
CA LEU A 86 3.73 -10.19 6.01
C LEU A 86 4.86 -11.17 6.33
N SER A 87 4.61 -12.48 6.16
CA SER A 87 5.67 -13.49 6.17
C SER A 87 6.67 -13.25 5.02
N ASN A 88 7.82 -13.93 5.03
CA ASN A 88 8.82 -13.75 3.96
C ASN A 88 8.28 -14.10 2.57
N ASP A 89 7.44 -15.15 2.47
CA ASP A 89 6.85 -15.56 1.19
C ASP A 89 5.75 -14.59 0.76
N GLN A 90 4.87 -14.18 1.69
CA GLN A 90 3.85 -13.16 1.42
C GLN A 90 4.49 -11.83 1.02
N PHE A 91 5.57 -11.41 1.69
CA PHE A 91 6.33 -10.21 1.36
C PHE A 91 6.92 -10.32 -0.05
N ARG A 92 7.50 -11.47 -0.40
CA ARG A 92 8.05 -11.70 -1.74
C ARG A 92 6.98 -11.60 -2.81
N SER A 93 5.82 -12.22 -2.59
CA SER A 93 4.67 -12.11 -3.49
C SER A 93 4.15 -10.67 -3.60
N PHE A 94 4.13 -9.92 -2.49
CA PHE A 94 3.65 -8.55 -2.44
C PHE A 94 4.60 -7.54 -3.12
N ARG A 95 5.90 -7.60 -2.80
CA ARG A 95 6.93 -6.65 -3.25
C ARG A 95 7.68 -7.09 -4.52
N GLY A 96 7.52 -8.35 -4.94
CA GLY A 96 8.27 -8.93 -6.06
C GLY A 96 9.76 -9.18 -5.78
N ARG A 97 10.18 -9.07 -4.51
CA ARG A 97 11.57 -9.26 -4.08
C ARG A 97 11.65 -9.76 -2.65
N ALA A 98 12.79 -10.33 -2.26
CA ALA A 98 13.08 -10.62 -0.87
C ALA A 98 13.20 -9.31 -0.04
N ARG A 99 12.96 -9.43 1.27
CA ARG A 99 13.26 -8.36 2.24
C ARG A 99 14.75 -8.01 2.19
N ASN A 100 15.05 -6.72 2.32
CA ASN A 100 16.40 -6.27 2.59
C ASN A 100 16.71 -6.38 4.10
N ARG A 101 17.93 -6.04 4.50
CA ARG A 101 18.37 -6.15 5.90
C ARG A 101 17.50 -5.36 6.88
N ILE A 102 17.13 -4.12 6.54
CA ILE A 102 16.34 -3.25 7.42
C ILE A 102 14.92 -3.82 7.58
N GLU A 103 14.32 -4.27 6.48
CA GLU A 103 12.98 -4.87 6.48
C GLU A 103 12.94 -6.22 7.21
N ASN A 104 14.03 -6.99 7.19
CA ASN A 104 14.16 -8.21 7.99
C ASN A 104 14.22 -7.88 9.48
N VAL A 105 15.10 -6.95 9.89
CA VAL A 105 15.19 -6.55 11.30
C VAL A 105 13.85 -6.01 11.80
N GLY A 106 13.15 -5.20 11.00
CA GLY A 106 11.81 -4.72 11.36
C GLY A 106 10.79 -5.85 11.53
N TYR A 107 10.87 -6.90 10.71
CA TYR A 107 10.01 -8.08 10.83
C TYR A 107 10.28 -8.87 12.11
N ASP A 108 11.56 -9.10 12.41
CA ASP A 108 11.98 -9.87 13.56
C ASP A 108 11.58 -9.16 14.86
N VAL A 109 11.82 -7.85 14.94
CA VAL A 109 11.39 -7.02 16.09
C VAL A 109 9.87 -7.12 16.30
N ARG A 110 9.08 -7.10 15.23
CA ARG A 110 7.62 -7.27 15.31
C ARG A 110 7.24 -8.65 15.87
N LEU A 111 7.85 -9.72 15.36
CA LEU A 111 7.59 -11.08 15.84
C LEU A 111 7.96 -11.23 17.32
N THR A 112 9.10 -10.67 17.72
CA THR A 112 9.52 -10.64 19.12
C THR A 112 8.52 -9.86 19.98
N GLY A 113 8.06 -8.69 19.53
CA GLY A 113 7.04 -7.91 20.24
C GLY A 113 5.74 -8.69 20.44
N GLN A 114 5.23 -9.34 19.39
CA GLN A 114 4.03 -10.20 19.47
C GLN A 114 4.22 -11.36 20.45
N HIS A 115 5.41 -11.95 20.50
CA HIS A 115 5.72 -13.02 21.45
C HIS A 115 5.68 -12.51 22.90
N ILE A 116 6.30 -11.35 23.16
CA ILE A 116 6.26 -10.70 24.49
C ILE A 116 4.82 -10.39 24.90
N ASP A 117 4.02 -9.79 24.02
CA ASP A 117 2.62 -9.46 24.32
C ASP A 117 1.79 -10.71 24.66
N ASN A 118 2.03 -11.82 23.96
CA ASN A 118 1.34 -13.07 24.24
C ASN A 118 1.77 -13.67 25.58
N LEU A 119 3.06 -13.59 25.93
CA LEU A 119 3.53 -14.03 27.24
C LEU A 119 2.93 -13.19 28.37
N MET A 120 2.86 -11.87 28.21
CA MET A 120 2.25 -10.96 29.20
C MET A 120 0.78 -11.29 29.45
N LYS A 121 -0.01 -11.56 28.41
CA LYS A 121 -1.41 -11.98 28.55
C LYS A 121 -1.58 -13.28 29.33
N LEU A 122 -0.63 -14.21 29.22
CA LEU A 122 -0.66 -15.45 30.00
C LEU A 122 -0.35 -15.19 31.47
N VAL A 123 0.61 -14.30 31.75
CA VAL A 123 0.94 -13.87 33.11
C VAL A 123 -0.25 -13.16 33.77
N ASP A 124 -0.90 -12.24 33.06
CA ASP A 124 -2.07 -11.49 33.58
C ASP A 124 -3.29 -12.38 33.84
N ALA A 125 -3.33 -13.58 33.25
CA ALA A 125 -4.42 -14.54 33.41
C ALA A 125 -4.20 -15.53 34.57
N LEU A 126 -3.05 -15.47 35.25
CA LEU A 126 -2.71 -16.27 36.44
C LEU A 126 -3.08 -15.52 37.74
#